data_AF-A0A2H9T266-F1
#
_entry.id   AF-A0A2H9T266-F1
#
_cell.length_a   1.000
_cell.length_b   1.000
_cell.length_c   1.000
_cell.angle_alpha   90.00
_cell.angle_beta   90.00
_cell.angle_gamma   90.00
#
_symmetry.space_group_name_H-M   'P 1'
#
loop_
_entity.id
_entity.type
_entity.pdbx_description
1 polymer ?
#
loop_
_entity_poly.entity_id
_entity_poly.type
_entity_poly.pdbx_seq_one_letter_code
_entity_poly.pdbx_strand_id
1 'polypeptide(L)'
;MIEDYYKRWSIDALFGCLKSRGFDLESTHMTELDRMGKLMGILALAFAWCLIAGHWKYGEAEELPLNKHWRPAKSLFRLGLDRVRRVLKNSCIKNDPIDFQVLLKVLAST
;
A
#
# COMPACT_ATOMS: atom_id res chain seq x y z
N MET A 1 19.94 10.89 -18.52
CA MET A 1 19.19 12.17 -18.61
C MET A 1 17.68 11.95 -18.81
N ILE A 2 17.22 11.11 -19.75
CA ILE A 2 15.78 10.79 -19.93
C ILE A 2 15.28 9.76 -18.89
N GLU A 3 16.08 8.75 -18.54
CA GLU A 3 15.72 7.74 -17.52
C GLU A 3 15.42 8.34 -16.14
N ASP A 4 16.18 9.34 -15.72
CA ASP A 4 15.96 10.03 -14.44
C ASP A 4 14.68 10.86 -14.44
N TYR A 5 14.25 11.35 -15.61
CA TYR A 5 12.98 12.04 -15.76
C TYR A 5 11.80 11.10 -15.53
N TYR A 6 11.90 9.84 -15.97
CA TYR A 6 10.87 8.83 -15.70
C TYR A 6 10.75 8.49 -14.20
N LYS A 7 11.86 8.51 -13.45
CA LYS A 7 11.84 8.29 -12.00
C LYS A 7 11.00 9.34 -11.27
N ARG A 8 10.88 10.57 -11.78
CA ARG A 8 10.02 11.61 -11.20
C ARG A 8 8.56 11.19 -11.14
N TRP A 9 8.04 10.48 -12.15
CA TRP A 9 6.64 10.05 -12.18
C TRP A 9 6.28 9.12 -11.01
N SER A 10 7.27 8.43 -10.42
CA SER A 10 7.03 7.59 -9.23
C SER A 10 6.41 8.38 -8.07
N ILE A 11 6.71 9.68 -7.95
CA ILE A 11 6.14 10.53 -6.89
C ILE A 11 4.65 10.78 -7.11
N ASP A 12 4.20 10.91 -8.36
CA ASP A 12 2.77 11.11 -8.68
C ASP A 12 1.96 9.84 -8.39
N ALA A 13 2.58 8.67 -8.58
CA ALA A 13 2.00 7.40 -8.17
C ALA A 13 1.87 7.32 -6.65
N LEU A 14 2.91 7.72 -5.91
CA LEU A 14 2.90 7.80 -4.44
C LEU A 14 1.79 8.73 -3.94
N PHE A 15 1.75 9.98 -4.41
CA PHE A 15 0.73 10.94 -4.00
C PHE A 15 -0.69 10.47 -4.32
N GLY A 16 -0.87 9.80 -5.46
CA GLY A 16 -2.14 9.17 -5.77
C GLY A 16 -2.56 8.11 -4.75
N CYS A 17 -1.61 7.27 -4.32
CA CYS A 17 -1.86 6.23 -3.31
C CYS A 17 -2.16 6.83 -1.92
N LEU A 18 -1.55 7.95 -1.56
CA LEU A 18 -1.84 8.63 -0.29
C LEU A 18 -3.22 9.31 -0.28
N LYS A 19 -3.66 9.80 -1.44
CA LYS A 19 -4.96 10.46 -1.63
C LYS A 19 -6.05 9.43 -1.97
N SER A 20 -6.97 9.81 -2.85
CA SER A 20 -8.17 9.05 -3.23
C SER A 20 -7.93 7.63 -3.77
N ARG A 21 -6.74 7.29 -4.29
CA ARG A 21 -6.48 5.94 -4.82
C ARG A 21 -6.10 4.92 -3.74
N GLY A 22 -5.82 5.33 -2.51
CA GLY A 22 -5.41 4.42 -1.43
C GLY A 22 -5.92 4.83 -0.06
N PHE A 23 -5.18 5.66 0.66
CA PHE A 23 -5.45 5.99 2.06
C PHE A 23 -6.49 7.09 2.28
N ASP A 24 -6.91 7.77 1.21
CA ASP A 24 -7.96 8.80 1.24
C ASP A 24 -7.66 9.96 2.19
N LEU A 25 -6.39 10.40 2.23
CA LEU A 25 -5.94 11.45 3.13
C LEU A 25 -6.78 12.74 3.07
N GLU A 26 -7.27 13.10 1.89
CA GLU A 26 -8.05 14.33 1.66
C GLU A 26 -9.42 14.31 2.36
N SER A 27 -9.99 13.13 2.63
CA SER A 27 -11.27 13.00 3.33
C SER A 27 -11.17 13.27 4.84
N THR A 28 -9.95 13.31 5.39
CA THR A 28 -9.74 13.57 6.82
C THR A 28 -9.99 15.03 7.21
N HIS A 29 -10.04 15.95 6.22
CA HIS A 29 -10.21 17.40 6.41
C HIS A 29 -9.28 18.01 7.49
N MET A 30 -8.11 17.39 7.72
CA MET A 30 -7.24 17.78 8.82
C MET A 30 -6.46 19.05 8.46
N THR A 31 -6.66 20.12 9.23
CA THR A 31 -6.08 21.45 9.00
C THR A 31 -4.85 21.72 9.87
N GLU A 32 -4.71 21.02 10.99
CA GLU A 32 -3.63 21.21 11.97
C GLU A 32 -2.31 20.58 11.50
N LEU A 33 -1.29 21.41 11.26
CA LEU A 33 0.01 20.99 10.70
C LEU A 33 0.73 19.94 11.53
N ASP A 34 0.77 20.09 12.85
CA ASP A 34 1.43 19.13 13.75
C ASP A 34 0.79 17.74 13.69
N ARG A 35 -0.54 17.71 13.54
CA ARG A 35 -1.28 16.45 13.37
C ARG A 35 -1.00 15.85 12.00
N MET A 36 -0.89 16.68 10.95
CA MET A 36 -0.57 16.20 9.61
C MET A 36 0.81 15.56 9.58
N GLY A 37 1.82 16.15 10.24
CA GLY A 37 3.16 15.55 10.34
C GLY A 37 3.13 14.15 10.96
N LYS A 38 2.40 13.97 12.05
CA LYS A 38 2.21 12.66 12.71
C LYS A 38 1.50 11.66 11.79
N LEU A 39 0.43 12.10 11.12
CA LEU A 39 -0.32 11.26 10.19
C LEU A 39 0.54 10.82 8.99
N MET A 40 1.36 11.72 8.46
CA MET A 40 2.28 11.41 7.36
C MET A 40 3.31 10.35 7.77
N GLY A 41 3.83 10.39 9.00
CA GLY A 41 4.71 9.34 9.52
C GLY A 41 4.03 7.97 9.59
N ILE A 42 2.80 7.92 10.09
CA ILE A 42 2.00 6.69 10.14
C ILE A 42 1.69 6.18 8.73
N LEU A 43 1.33 7.08 7.81
CA LEU A 43 1.05 6.73 6.42
C LEU A 43 2.28 6.21 5.69
N ALA A 44 3.47 6.76 5.96
CA ALA A 44 4.72 6.25 5.39
C ALA A 44 4.97 4.79 5.82
N LEU A 45 4.76 4.49 7.11
CA LEU A 45 4.87 3.12 7.62
C LEU A 45 3.81 2.19 7.01
N ALA A 46 2.55 2.64 6.96
CA ALA A 46 1.46 1.88 6.34
C ALA A 46 1.69 1.65 4.84
N PHE A 47 2.28 2.64 4.15
CA PHE A 47 2.63 2.54 2.74
C PHE A 47 3.73 1.50 2.51
N ALA A 48 4.81 1.55 3.29
CA ALA A 48 5.86 0.54 3.26
C ALA A 48 5.29 -0.86 3.53
N TRP A 49 4.41 -0.99 4.53
CA TRP A 49 3.74 -2.25 4.82
C TRP A 49 2.95 -2.78 3.62
N CYS A 50 2.17 -1.92 2.95
CA CYS A 50 1.42 -2.29 1.75
C CYS A 50 2.35 -2.72 0.61
N LEU A 51 3.51 -2.08 0.43
CA LEU A 51 4.47 -2.51 -0.58
C LEU A 51 5.04 -3.90 -0.28
N ILE A 52 5.45 -4.16 0.97
CA ILE A 52 5.99 -5.45 1.37
C ILE A 52 4.91 -6.54 1.24
N ALA A 53 3.70 -6.31 1.76
CA ALA A 53 2.59 -7.25 1.63
C ALA A 53 2.19 -7.51 0.17
N GLY A 54 2.28 -6.48 -0.68
CA GLY A 54 2.10 -6.60 -2.12
C GLY A 54 3.20 -7.46 -2.76
N HIS A 55 4.46 -7.26 -2.36
CA HIS A 55 5.61 -8.02 -2.85
C HIS A 55 5.51 -9.50 -2.48
N TRP A 56 5.09 -9.82 -1.26
CA TRP A 56 4.86 -11.22 -0.85
C TRP A 56 3.79 -11.89 -1.69
N LYS A 57 2.65 -11.21 -1.89
CA LYS A 57 1.58 -11.70 -2.76
C LYS A 57 2.00 -11.79 -4.24
N TYR A 58 2.91 -10.93 -4.67
CA TYR A 58 3.50 -10.99 -6.00
C TYR A 58 4.50 -12.14 -6.13
N GLY A 59 5.29 -12.45 -5.11
CA GLY A 59 6.13 -13.66 -5.10
C GLY A 59 5.31 -14.96 -5.24
N GLU A 60 4.06 -14.95 -4.79
CA GLU A 60 3.08 -16.03 -5.03
C GLU A 60 2.41 -15.98 -6.42
N ALA A 61 2.43 -14.84 -7.09
CA ALA A 61 1.78 -14.61 -8.38
C ALA A 61 2.82 -14.29 -9.46
N GLU A 62 3.17 -15.29 -10.26
CA GLU A 62 4.23 -15.26 -11.29
C GLU A 62 4.26 -13.97 -12.14
N GLU A 63 3.09 -13.39 -12.48
CA GLU A 63 2.99 -12.11 -13.18
C GLU A 63 1.75 -11.29 -12.77
N LEU A 64 1.86 -9.94 -12.83
CA LEU A 64 0.69 -9.06 -12.69
C LEU A 64 -0.16 -9.15 -13.96
N PRO A 65 -1.47 -9.44 -13.86
CA PRO A 65 -2.33 -9.48 -15.04
C PRO A 65 -2.31 -8.11 -15.73
N LEU A 66 -1.79 -8.11 -16.96
CA LEU A 66 -1.73 -6.93 -17.81
C LEU A 66 -3.09 -6.71 -18.47
N ASN A 67 -3.55 -5.48 -18.45
CA ASN A 67 -4.71 -5.08 -19.22
C ASN A 67 -4.36 -4.97 -20.71
N LYS A 68 -5.38 -4.86 -21.58
CA LYS A 68 -5.25 -4.66 -23.04
C LYS A 68 -4.29 -3.53 -23.46
N HIS A 69 -3.97 -2.61 -22.55
CA HIS A 69 -3.11 -1.45 -22.77
C HIS A 69 -1.70 -1.64 -22.15
N TRP A 70 -1.28 -2.89 -21.92
CA TRP A 70 0.06 -3.26 -21.41
C TRP A 70 0.42 -2.66 -20.04
N ARG A 71 -0.58 -2.27 -19.25
CA ARG A 71 -0.42 -1.79 -17.88
C ARG A 71 -1.01 -2.80 -16.91
N PRO A 72 -0.36 -3.08 -15.77
CA PRO A 72 -0.91 -3.98 -14.78
C PRO A 72 -2.26 -3.44 -14.26
N ALA A 73 -3.23 -4.34 -14.09
CA ALA A 73 -4.57 -3.98 -13.63
C ALA A 73 -4.58 -3.34 -12.23
N LYS A 74 -3.63 -3.75 -11.38
CA LYS A 74 -3.41 -3.21 -10.03
C LYS A 74 -1.93 -2.93 -9.81
N SER A 75 -1.64 -1.83 -9.12
CA SER A 75 -0.29 -1.58 -8.62
C SER A 75 0.05 -2.54 -7.47
N LEU A 76 1.35 -2.74 -7.24
CA LEU A 76 1.86 -3.54 -6.12
C LEU A 76 1.29 -3.05 -4.77
N PHE A 77 1.29 -1.73 -4.58
CA PHE A 77 0.66 -1.08 -3.43
C PHE A 77 -0.81 -1.48 -3.26
N ARG A 78 -1.60 -1.45 -4.35
CA ARG A 78 -3.05 -1.78 -4.27
C ARG A 78 -3.27 -3.23 -3.90
N LEU A 79 -2.43 -4.15 -4.40
CA LEU A 79 -2.50 -5.56 -4.02
C LEU A 79 -2.21 -5.78 -2.54
N GLY A 80 -1.19 -5.12 -2.01
CA GLY A 80 -0.87 -5.18 -0.59
C GLY A 80 -1.93 -4.51 0.28
N LEU A 81 -2.44 -3.34 -0.11
CA LEU A 81 -3.53 -2.66 0.59
C LEU A 81 -4.79 -3.55 0.65
N ASP A 82 -5.16 -4.20 -0.45
CA ASP A 82 -6.29 -5.14 -0.49
C ASP A 82 -6.07 -6.32 0.48
N ARG A 83 -4.83 -6.84 0.59
CA ARG A 83 -4.48 -7.93 1.51
C ARG A 83 -4.53 -7.47 2.95
N VAL A 84 -3.89 -6.35 3.29
CA VAL A 84 -3.92 -5.75 4.64
C VAL A 84 -5.38 -5.48 5.05
N ARG A 85 -6.18 -4.86 4.18
CA ARG A 85 -7.60 -4.59 4.45
C ARG A 85 -8.40 -5.88 4.67
N ARG A 86 -8.14 -6.93 3.88
CA ARG A 86 -8.81 -8.23 4.05
C ARG A 86 -8.45 -8.86 5.38
N VAL A 87 -7.17 -8.88 5.74
CA VAL A 87 -6.72 -9.49 6.99
C VAL A 87 -7.25 -8.70 8.18
N LEU A 88 -7.17 -7.37 8.19
CA LEU A 88 -7.74 -6.54 9.26
C LEU A 88 -9.26 -6.76 9.42
N LYS A 89 -10.01 -6.83 8.31
CA LYS A 89 -11.44 -7.14 8.37
C LYS A 89 -11.71 -8.55 8.90
N ASN A 90 -10.95 -9.53 8.44
CA ASN A 90 -11.14 -10.92 8.86
C ASN A 90 -10.70 -11.15 10.31
N SER A 91 -9.63 -10.51 10.77
CA SER A 91 -9.20 -10.58 12.17
C SER A 91 -10.27 -10.00 13.11
N CYS A 92 -10.95 -8.92 12.70
CA CYS A 92 -12.03 -8.34 13.48
C CYS A 92 -13.32 -9.20 13.51
N ILE A 93 -13.57 -10.03 12.49
CA ILE A 93 -14.84 -10.78 12.35
C ILE A 93 -14.69 -12.26 12.73
N LYS A 94 -13.57 -12.89 12.35
CA LYS A 94 -13.34 -14.34 12.46
C LYS A 94 -12.30 -14.72 13.51
N ASN A 95 -11.57 -13.74 14.06
CA ASN A 95 -10.51 -13.97 15.04
C ASN A 95 -9.50 -15.02 14.53
N ASP A 96 -9.07 -14.93 13.26
CA ASP A 96 -8.03 -15.79 12.68
C ASP A 96 -6.64 -15.19 12.97
N PRO A 97 -5.93 -15.60 14.04
CA PRO A 97 -4.67 -14.97 14.44
C PRO A 97 -3.53 -15.24 13.46
N ILE A 98 -3.64 -16.30 12.66
CA ILE A 98 -2.55 -16.81 11.81
C ILE A 98 -2.23 -15.81 10.69
N ASP A 99 -3.25 -15.34 9.97
CA ASP A 99 -3.08 -14.40 8.85
C ASP A 99 -2.53 -13.04 9.32
N PHE A 100 -2.95 -12.59 10.51
CA PHE A 100 -2.47 -11.35 11.11
C PHE A 100 -1.04 -11.48 11.62
N GLN A 101 -0.69 -12.59 12.27
CA GLN A 101 0.68 -12.86 12.71
C GLN A 101 1.65 -13.00 11.53
N VAL A 102 1.22 -13.58 10.42
CA VAL A 102 2.02 -13.63 9.19
C VAL A 102 2.27 -12.21 8.67
N LEU A 103 1.26 -11.35 8.60
CA LEU A 103 1.42 -9.96 8.18
C LEU A 103 2.30 -9.12 9.13
N LEU A 104 2.25 -9.40 10.44
CA LEU A 104 3.14 -8.76 11.41
C LEU A 104 4.58 -9.27 11.31
N LYS A 105 4.77 -10.57 11.08
CA LYS A 105 6.11 -11.12 10.79
C LYS A 105 6.71 -10.49 9.55
N VAL A 106 5.90 -10.24 8.53
CA VAL A 106 6.33 -9.56 7.29
C VAL A 106 6.84 -8.13 7.56
N LEU A 107 6.28 -7.43 8.54
CA LEU A 107 6.81 -6.14 9.01
C LEU A 107 8.06 -6.27 9.86
N ALA A 108 8.14 -7.32 10.69
CA ALA A 108 9.24 -7.52 11.63
C ALA A 108 10.48 -8.17 10.99
N SER A 109 10.34 -8.76 9.79
CA SER A 109 11.40 -9.46 9.07
C SER A 109 12.18 -8.57 8.07
N THR A 110 11.90 -7.26 8.04
CA THR A 110 12.72 -6.26 7.33
C THR A 110 13.76 -5.66 8.26
#